data_AF-A0A1X7LL62-F1
#
_entry.id   AF-A0A1X7LL62-F1
#
_cell.length_a   1.000
_cell.length_b   1.000
_cell.length_c   1.000
_cell.angle_alpha   90.00
_cell.angle_beta   90.00
_cell.angle_gamma   90.00
#
_symmetry.space_group_name_H-M   'P 1'
#
loop_
_entity.id
_entity.type
_entity.pdbx_description
1 polymer ?
#
loop_
_entity_poly.entity_id
_entity_poly.type
_entity_poly.pdbx_seq_one_letter_code
_entity_poly.pdbx_strand_id
1 'polypeptide(L)'
;MTMIRESDLPGVGRKFQIETNTGEKLAIIIHNDGRRELYHFDQEDPDEIISGVSLDDDEARQLAAIVGGMTYKPKALETVEVSLEELVIEWCKVESHYKCTNQSIAELQVRQRTGATILAIVEKNSQKINPAPSEKLLADMTLVIAGERKQIKALKELLING
;
A
#
# COMPACT_ATOMS: atom_id res chain seq x y z
N MET A 1 17.23 -8.91 -16.40
CA MET A 1 16.56 -9.56 -15.24
C MET A 1 17.69 -10.01 -14.34
N THR A 2 17.88 -9.36 -13.20
CA THR A 2 18.97 -9.66 -12.27
C THR A 2 18.71 -11.06 -11.69
N MET A 3 19.58 -12.02 -11.99
CA MET A 3 19.39 -13.41 -11.57
C MET A 3 20.00 -13.58 -10.17
N ILE A 4 19.17 -13.89 -9.18
CA ILE A 4 19.63 -14.27 -7.84
C ILE A 4 19.90 -15.77 -7.85
N ARG A 5 21.11 -16.18 -7.45
CA ARG A 5 21.49 -17.60 -7.30
C ARG A 5 21.52 -17.94 -5.82
N GLU A 6 20.83 -19.01 -5.44
CA GLU A 6 20.74 -19.49 -4.07
C GLU A 6 21.51 -20.81 -3.92
N SER A 7 22.17 -21.01 -2.78
CA SER A 7 22.85 -22.25 -2.44
C SER A 7 22.87 -22.45 -0.93
N ASP A 8 22.56 -23.66 -0.47
CA ASP A 8 22.72 -24.02 0.93
C ASP A 8 24.20 -24.20 1.28
N LEU A 9 24.60 -23.76 2.47
CA LEU A 9 25.93 -23.94 3.06
C LEU A 9 25.79 -24.85 4.28
N PRO A 10 26.04 -26.18 4.15
CA PRO A 10 25.85 -27.13 5.24
C PRO A 10 26.57 -26.71 6.53
N GLY A 11 25.83 -26.63 7.64
CA GLY A 11 26.34 -26.22 8.94
C GLY A 11 26.52 -24.71 9.15
N VAL A 12 26.42 -23.89 8.10
CA VAL A 12 26.57 -22.43 8.17
C VAL A 12 25.23 -21.73 7.99
N GLY A 13 24.50 -22.05 6.92
CA GLY A 13 23.24 -21.41 6.58
C GLY A 13 23.02 -21.39 5.08
N ARG A 14 22.77 -20.21 4.49
CA ARG A 14 22.42 -20.08 3.08
C ARG A 14 23.12 -18.91 2.42
N LYS A 15 23.59 -19.12 1.19
CA LYS A 15 24.25 -18.12 0.35
C LYS A 15 23.33 -17.68 -0.77
N PHE A 16 23.27 -16.37 -0.98
CA PHE A 16 22.64 -15.73 -2.12
C PHE A 16 23.73 -14.97 -2.89
N GLN A 17 23.70 -15.07 -4.21
CA GLN A 17 24.60 -14.33 -5.09
C GLN A 17 23.80 -13.51 -6.07
N ILE A 18 24.22 -12.26 -6.25
CA ILE A 18 23.54 -11.26 -7.06
C ILE A 18 24.59 -10.66 -7.99
N GLU A 19 24.25 -10.56 -9.27
CA GLU A 19 25.01 -9.79 -10.25
C GLU A 19 24.13 -8.63 -10.72
N THR A 20 24.54 -7.40 -10.41
CA THR A 20 23.76 -6.20 -10.73
C THR A 20 23.84 -5.90 -12.22
N ASN A 21 22.93 -5.06 -12.72
CA ASN A 21 22.98 -4.65 -14.13
C ASN A 21 24.20 -3.77 -14.46
N THR A 22 24.90 -3.24 -13.45
CA THR A 22 26.16 -2.52 -13.61
C THR A 22 27.38 -3.44 -13.59
N GLY A 23 27.19 -4.76 -13.47
CA GLY A 23 28.25 -5.77 -13.44
C GLY A 23 28.87 -6.01 -12.07
N GLU A 24 28.34 -5.41 -11.00
CA GLU A 24 28.81 -5.66 -9.64
C GLU A 24 28.31 -7.01 -9.13
N LYS A 25 29.18 -7.73 -8.43
CA LYS A 25 28.87 -9.02 -7.83
C LYS A 25 28.80 -8.88 -6.32
N LEU A 26 27.69 -9.34 -5.75
CA LEU A 26 27.42 -9.37 -4.32
C LEU A 26 27.14 -10.80 -3.88
N ALA A 27 27.65 -11.17 -2.70
CA ALA A 27 27.22 -12.38 -2.00
C ALA A 27 26.66 -12.03 -0.64
N ILE A 28 25.55 -12.66 -0.26
CA ILE A 28 24.92 -12.53 1.04
C ILE A 28 24.89 -13.91 1.67
N ILE A 29 25.42 -14.05 2.87
CA ILE A 29 25.33 -15.27 3.67
C ILE A 29 24.41 -15.00 4.85
N ILE A 30 23.33 -15.76 4.95
CA ILE A 30 22.47 -15.78 6.13
C ILE A 30 22.87 -17.01 6.94
N HIS A 31 23.46 -16.79 8.12
CA HIS A 31 23.88 -17.84 9.03
C HIS A 31 22.69 -18.37 9.83
N ASN A 32 22.79 -19.63 10.28
CA ASN A 32 21.78 -20.28 11.11
C ASN A 32 21.59 -19.62 12.48
N ASP A 33 22.59 -18.86 12.95
CA ASP A 33 22.58 -18.11 14.20
C ASP A 33 21.95 -16.71 14.07
N GLY A 34 21.49 -16.32 12.86
CA GLY A 34 20.92 -15.00 12.59
C GLY A 34 21.94 -13.95 12.18
N ARG A 35 23.23 -14.24 12.06
CA ARG A 35 24.18 -13.28 11.47
C ARG A 35 23.99 -13.19 9.96
N ARG A 36 24.13 -12.00 9.39
CA ARG A 36 24.20 -11.78 7.93
C ARG A 36 25.56 -11.24 7.55
N GLU A 37 26.17 -11.82 6.53
CA GLU A 37 27.41 -11.30 5.94
C GLU A 37 27.15 -10.90 4.50
N LEU A 38 27.61 -9.71 4.12
CA LEU A 38 27.52 -9.17 2.77
C LEU A 38 28.93 -8.96 2.25
N TYR A 39 29.20 -9.46 1.04
CA TYR A 39 30.50 -9.36 0.38
C TYR A 39 30.34 -8.71 -1.00
N HIS A 40 31.18 -7.73 -1.29
CA HIS A 40 31.31 -7.10 -2.60
C HIS A 40 32.62 -7.58 -3.24
N PHE A 41 32.52 -8.06 -4.48
CA PHE A 41 33.63 -8.63 -5.23
C PHE A 41 34.16 -7.65 -6.27
N ASP A 42 35.43 -7.83 -6.64
CA ASP A 42 36.03 -7.09 -7.74
C ASP A 42 35.38 -7.47 -9.08
N GLN A 43 35.25 -6.48 -9.96
CA GLN A 43 34.64 -6.68 -11.29
C GLN A 43 35.63 -7.31 -12.27
N GLU A 44 36.92 -7.00 -12.14
CA GLU A 44 38.01 -7.55 -12.96
C GLU A 44 38.49 -8.90 -12.42
N ASP A 45 38.41 -9.11 -11.10
CA ASP A 45 38.65 -10.40 -10.44
C ASP A 45 37.45 -10.85 -9.56
N PRO A 46 36.50 -11.63 -10.11
CA PRO A 46 35.30 -12.06 -9.39
C PRO A 46 35.52 -12.97 -8.17
N ASP A 47 36.76 -13.40 -7.90
CA ASP A 47 37.14 -14.18 -6.73
C ASP A 47 37.78 -13.30 -5.63
N GLU A 48 38.15 -12.06 -5.94
CA GLU A 48 38.67 -11.09 -4.97
C GLU A 48 37.51 -10.36 -4.25
N ILE A 49 37.60 -10.29 -2.92
CA ILE A 49 36.64 -9.57 -2.08
C ILE A 49 37.19 -8.15 -1.83
N ILE A 50 36.52 -7.14 -2.35
CA ILE A 50 36.84 -5.73 -2.09
C ILE A 50 36.44 -5.35 -0.67
N SER A 51 35.23 -5.75 -0.25
CA SER A 51 34.71 -5.40 1.07
C SER A 51 33.71 -6.42 1.61
N GLY A 52 33.62 -6.47 2.94
CA GLY A 52 32.71 -7.32 3.67
C GLY A 52 32.10 -6.59 4.85
N VAL A 53 30.83 -6.83 5.12
CA VAL A 53 30.11 -6.32 6.29
C VAL A 53 29.42 -7.50 6.97
N SER A 54 29.54 -7.58 8.29
CA SER A 54 28.82 -8.52 9.13
C SER A 54 27.81 -7.76 9.97
N LEU A 55 26.57 -8.24 9.99
CA LEU A 55 25.43 -7.62 10.67
C LEU A 55 24.77 -8.67 11.56
N ASP A 56 24.32 -8.25 12.73
CA ASP A 56 23.39 -9.06 13.50
C ASP A 56 21.98 -9.05 12.88
N ASP A 57 21.04 -9.76 13.52
CA ASP A 57 19.68 -9.91 13.03
C ASP A 57 18.90 -8.58 12.99
N ASP A 58 19.13 -7.69 13.96
CA ASP A 58 18.43 -6.41 14.05
C ASP A 58 19.03 -5.38 13.09
N GLU A 59 20.35 -5.28 13.02
CA GLU A 59 21.07 -4.44 12.06
C GLU A 59 20.71 -4.81 10.62
N ALA A 60 20.67 -6.11 10.31
CA ALA A 60 20.30 -6.59 8.97
C ALA A 60 18.86 -6.22 8.59
N ARG A 61 17.91 -6.30 9.53
CA ARG A 61 16.52 -5.87 9.29
C ARG A 61 16.43 -4.38 9.06
N GLN A 62 17.16 -3.56 9.82
CA GLN A 62 17.19 -2.12 9.62
C GLN A 62 17.77 -1.76 8.25
N LEU A 63 18.89 -2.39 7.86
CA LEU A 63 19.46 -2.19 6.53
C LEU A 63 18.48 -2.59 5.42
N ALA A 64 17.81 -3.74 5.57
CA ALA A 64 16.80 -4.19 4.61
C ALA A 64 15.62 -3.22 4.50
N ALA A 65 15.21 -2.57 5.59
CA ALA A 65 14.18 -1.54 5.58
C ALA A 65 14.60 -0.29 4.77
N ILE A 66 15.87 0.08 4.82
CA ILE A 66 16.42 1.20 4.05
C ILE A 66 16.54 0.81 2.57
N VAL A 67 17.22 -0.30 2.27
CA VAL A 67 17.47 -0.76 0.90
C VAL A 67 16.18 -1.17 0.18
N GLY A 68 15.23 -1.77 0.90
CA GLY A 68 13.92 -2.14 0.38
C GLY A 68 12.98 -0.95 0.16
N GLY A 69 13.41 0.28 0.46
CA GLY A 69 12.63 1.50 0.23
C GLY A 69 11.48 1.70 1.22
N MET A 70 11.45 0.98 2.34
CA MET A 70 10.44 1.15 3.39
C MET A 70 10.72 2.38 4.26
N THR A 71 12.00 2.75 4.43
CA THR A 71 12.41 3.94 5.21
C THR A 71 12.44 5.20 4.35
N TYR A 72 12.90 5.09 3.10
CA TYR A 72 13.02 6.21 2.18
C TYR A 72 12.87 5.73 0.74
N LYS A 73 11.94 6.34 0.00
CA LYS A 73 11.73 6.09 -1.42
C LYS A 73 11.85 7.42 -2.17
N PRO A 74 12.76 7.56 -3.15
CA PRO A 74 12.86 8.77 -3.95
C PRO A 74 11.53 9.07 -4.66
N LYS A 75 11.06 10.32 -4.60
CA LYS A 75 9.81 10.77 -5.25
C LYS A 75 9.73 10.41 -6.74
N ALA A 76 10.86 10.33 -7.43
CA ALA A 76 10.94 9.95 -8.84
C ALA A 76 10.64 8.46 -9.12
N LEU A 77 10.69 7.59 -8.09
CA LEU A 77 10.40 6.15 -8.18
C LEU A 77 9.04 5.78 -7.60
N GLU A 78 8.28 6.76 -7.13
CA GLU A 78 6.84 6.60 -6.97
C GLU A 78 6.26 6.49 -8.39
N THR A 79 5.92 5.27 -8.82
CA THR A 79 4.70 5.12 -9.61
C THR A 79 3.66 5.97 -8.91
N VAL A 80 2.99 6.85 -9.65
CA VAL A 80 1.95 7.78 -9.17
C VAL A 80 0.78 6.99 -8.54
N GLU A 81 1.01 6.36 -7.40
CA GLU A 81 0.04 6.31 -6.34
C GLU A 81 0.01 7.77 -5.90
N VAL A 82 -0.95 8.53 -6.44
CA VAL A 82 -1.25 9.85 -5.92
C VAL A 82 -1.45 9.63 -4.41
N SER A 83 -0.48 10.03 -3.60
CA SER A 83 -0.66 10.15 -2.17
C SER A 83 -1.69 11.26 -2.01
N LEU A 84 -2.96 10.87 -1.98
CA LEU A 84 -4.03 11.78 -1.64
C LEU A 84 -3.95 11.94 -0.11
N GLU A 85 -2.97 12.71 0.37
CA GLU A 85 -2.74 12.96 1.80
C GLU A 85 -4.02 13.44 2.52
N GLU A 86 -4.94 14.07 1.78
CA GLU A 86 -6.22 14.58 2.28
C GLU A 86 -7.44 13.70 1.95
N LEU A 87 -7.28 12.59 1.22
CA LEU A 87 -8.40 11.68 0.94
C LEU A 87 -8.80 10.93 2.21
N VAL A 88 -10.07 11.08 2.56
CA VAL A 88 -10.72 10.35 3.64
C VAL A 88 -11.73 9.38 3.03
N ILE A 89 -11.69 8.13 3.50
CA ILE A 89 -12.70 7.11 3.20
C ILE A 89 -13.39 6.72 4.50
N GLU A 90 -14.73 6.80 4.53
CA GLU A 90 -15.51 6.47 5.73
C GLU A 90 -16.70 5.56 5.43
N TRP A 91 -17.02 4.72 6.42
CA TRP A 91 -18.29 3.99 6.53
C TRP A 91 -19.35 4.88 7.17
N CYS A 92 -20.41 5.18 6.42
CA CYS A 92 -21.54 5.96 6.88
C CYS A 92 -22.81 5.12 6.81
N LYS A 93 -23.33 4.71 7.97
CA LYS A 93 -24.62 4.03 8.04
C LYS A 93 -25.75 5.04 7.77
N VAL A 94 -26.66 4.68 6.87
CA VAL A 94 -27.89 5.44 6.62
C VAL A 94 -28.90 5.05 7.69
N GLU A 95 -29.25 5.99 8.55
CA GLU A 95 -30.27 5.75 9.56
C GLU A 95 -31.67 5.97 9.01
N SER A 96 -32.65 5.29 9.59
CA SER A 96 -34.05 5.36 9.15
C SER A 96 -34.66 6.76 9.21
N HIS A 97 -34.10 7.65 10.03
CA HIS A 97 -34.54 9.04 10.17
C HIS A 97 -33.87 10.00 9.17
N TYR A 98 -32.93 9.54 8.35
CA TYR A 98 -32.26 10.37 7.34
C TYR A 98 -33.21 10.68 6.19
N LYS A 99 -33.23 11.94 5.75
CA LYS A 99 -34.08 12.39 4.64
C LYS A 99 -33.64 11.89 3.27
N CYS A 100 -32.41 11.40 3.14
CA CYS A 100 -31.92 10.78 1.90
C CYS A 100 -32.55 9.42 1.59
N THR A 101 -33.26 8.82 2.55
CA THR A 101 -33.91 7.52 2.37
C THR A 101 -34.92 7.57 1.20
N ASN A 102 -34.91 6.52 0.38
CA ASN A 102 -35.66 6.38 -0.89
C ASN A 102 -35.28 7.35 -2.03
N GLN A 103 -34.32 8.26 -1.82
CA GLN A 103 -33.75 9.07 -2.89
C GLN A 103 -32.56 8.36 -3.52
N SER A 104 -32.38 8.57 -4.82
CA SER A 104 -31.23 8.10 -5.57
C SER A 104 -30.02 9.03 -5.40
N ILE A 105 -28.83 8.50 -5.69
CA ILE A 105 -27.58 9.28 -5.70
C ILE A 105 -27.70 10.50 -6.63
N ALA A 106 -28.37 10.33 -7.77
CA ALA A 106 -28.63 11.39 -8.74
C ALA A 106 -29.59 12.46 -8.22
N GLU A 107 -30.70 12.07 -7.59
CA GLU A 107 -31.67 13.00 -6.99
C GLU A 107 -31.01 13.86 -5.90
N LEU A 108 -30.18 13.24 -5.08
CA LEU A 108 -29.40 13.93 -4.04
C LEU A 108 -28.28 14.81 -4.60
N GLN A 109 -27.90 14.62 -5.88
CA GLN A 109 -26.79 15.32 -6.53
C GLN A 109 -25.49 15.28 -5.71
N VAL A 110 -25.19 14.12 -5.10
CA VAL A 110 -24.13 13.95 -4.08
C VAL A 110 -22.82 14.63 -4.47
N ARG A 111 -22.28 14.29 -5.64
CA ARG A 111 -20.98 14.82 -6.10
C ARG A 111 -21.02 16.31 -6.39
N GLN A 112 -22.12 16.81 -6.95
CA GLN A 112 -22.26 18.22 -7.31
C GLN A 112 -22.43 19.12 -6.09
N ARG A 113 -23.22 18.68 -5.09
CA ARG A 113 -23.50 19.46 -3.87
C ARG A 113 -22.38 19.39 -2.83
N THR A 114 -21.62 18.30 -2.81
CA THR A 114 -20.69 18.02 -1.68
C THR A 114 -19.24 17.84 -2.10
N GLY A 115 -18.97 17.53 -3.37
CA GLY A 115 -17.64 17.14 -3.86
C GLY A 115 -17.20 15.73 -3.47
N ALA A 116 -17.90 15.07 -2.54
CA ALA A 116 -17.64 13.69 -2.15
C ALA A 116 -18.26 12.69 -3.15
N THR A 117 -17.81 11.44 -3.10
CA THR A 117 -18.33 10.34 -3.91
C THR A 117 -18.74 9.15 -3.05
N ILE A 118 -19.72 8.38 -3.51
CA ILE A 118 -20.10 7.09 -2.93
C ILE A 118 -19.45 6.00 -3.79
N LEU A 119 -18.58 5.20 -3.21
CA LEU A 119 -17.75 4.21 -3.91
C LEU A 119 -18.38 2.81 -4.02
N ALA A 120 -19.51 2.55 -3.36
CA ALA A 120 -19.61 1.50 -2.33
C ALA A 120 -20.95 1.61 -1.57
N ILE A 121 -21.90 0.70 -1.81
CA ILE A 121 -23.05 0.48 -0.92
C ILE A 121 -22.97 -0.94 -0.39
N VAL A 122 -23.04 -1.09 0.92
CA VAL A 122 -22.95 -2.35 1.63
C VAL A 122 -24.26 -2.60 2.37
N GLU A 123 -24.84 -3.76 2.11
CA GLU A 123 -26.02 -4.29 2.78
C GLU A 123 -25.64 -5.55 3.58
N LYS A 124 -26.59 -6.14 4.31
CA LYS A 124 -26.33 -7.28 5.20
C LYS A 124 -25.66 -8.47 4.50
N ASN A 125 -26.01 -8.74 3.24
CA ASN A 125 -25.55 -9.92 2.49
C ASN A 125 -25.01 -9.59 1.08
N SER A 126 -24.87 -8.31 0.73
CA SER A 126 -24.44 -7.88 -0.60
C SER A 126 -23.64 -6.59 -0.51
N GLN A 127 -22.78 -6.39 -1.51
CA GLN A 127 -22.08 -5.13 -1.72
C GLN A 127 -22.16 -4.76 -3.20
N LYS A 128 -22.39 -3.49 -3.48
CA LYS A 128 -22.42 -2.93 -4.83
C LYS A 128 -21.34 -1.86 -4.96
N ILE A 129 -20.21 -2.25 -5.55
CA ILE A 129 -19.10 -1.37 -5.87
C ILE A 129 -19.48 -0.48 -7.06
N ASN A 130 -19.11 0.79 -6.99
CA ASN A 130 -19.42 1.81 -7.99
C ASN A 130 -20.92 1.87 -8.33
N PRO A 131 -21.77 2.24 -7.35
CA PRO A 131 -23.22 2.26 -7.55
C PRO A 131 -23.60 3.23 -8.68
N ALA A 132 -24.61 2.84 -9.46
CA ALA A 132 -25.15 3.69 -10.50
C ALA A 132 -25.80 4.95 -9.90
N PRO A 133 -25.86 6.09 -10.62
CA PRO A 133 -26.55 7.28 -10.13
C PRO A 133 -28.03 7.05 -9.80
N SER A 134 -28.67 6.06 -10.44
CA SER A 134 -30.06 5.66 -10.18
C SER A 134 -30.25 4.82 -8.92
N GLU A 135 -29.17 4.42 -8.25
CA GLU A 135 -29.24 3.60 -7.04
C GLU A 135 -29.87 4.38 -5.89
N LYS A 136 -30.90 3.79 -5.27
CA LYS A 136 -31.61 4.39 -4.13
C LYS A 136 -30.90 4.08 -2.82
N LEU A 137 -30.77 5.09 -1.98
CA LEU A 137 -30.26 4.93 -0.63
C LEU A 137 -31.41 4.50 0.28
N LEU A 138 -31.26 3.36 0.95
CA LEU A 138 -32.24 2.82 1.88
C LEU A 138 -31.69 2.85 3.30
N ALA A 139 -32.60 2.85 4.28
CA ALA A 139 -32.25 2.73 5.68
C ALA A 139 -31.46 1.42 5.92
N ASP A 140 -30.57 1.46 6.91
CA ASP A 140 -29.67 0.36 7.30
C ASP A 140 -28.59 -0.02 6.29
N MET A 141 -28.54 0.62 5.11
CA MET A 141 -27.39 0.53 4.23
C MET A 141 -26.17 1.22 4.84
N THR A 142 -24.98 0.70 4.54
CA THR A 142 -23.71 1.36 4.84
C THR A 142 -23.08 1.88 3.56
N LEU A 143 -22.84 3.19 3.50
CA LEU A 143 -22.18 3.86 2.39
C LEU A 143 -20.69 3.93 2.64
N VAL A 144 -19.94 3.68 1.59
CA VAL A 144 -18.49 3.81 1.48
C VAL A 144 -18.26 5.16 0.79
N ILE A 145 -17.95 6.19 1.56
CA ILE A 145 -17.84 7.56 1.04
C ILE A 145 -16.39 8.01 1.00
N ALA A 146 -16.04 8.77 -0.03
CA ALA A 146 -14.69 9.23 -0.27
C ALA A 146 -14.64 10.72 -0.67
N GLY A 147 -13.66 11.45 -0.13
CA GLY A 147 -13.43 12.87 -0.39
C GLY A 147 -12.53 13.51 0.67
N GLU A 148 -12.30 14.81 0.58
CA GLU A 148 -11.66 15.56 1.67
C GLU A 148 -12.56 15.64 2.91
N ARG A 149 -11.99 15.90 4.10
CA ARG A 149 -12.75 16.06 5.36
C ARG A 149 -13.98 16.97 5.25
N LYS A 150 -13.84 18.11 4.54
CA LYS A 150 -14.93 19.08 4.33
C LYS A 150 -16.07 18.51 3.47
N GLN A 151 -15.72 17.71 2.46
CA GLN A 151 -16.65 17.07 1.54
C GLN A 151 -17.40 15.92 2.23
N ILE A 152 -16.69 15.11 3.02
CA ILE A 152 -17.29 14.05 3.85
C ILE A 152 -18.31 14.63 4.83
N LYS A 153 -17.96 15.74 5.51
CA LYS A 153 -18.88 16.43 6.42
C LYS A 153 -20.13 16.93 5.68
N ALA A 154 -19.95 17.59 4.54
CA ALA A 154 -21.06 18.08 3.72
C ALA A 154 -21.96 16.93 3.23
N LEU A 155 -21.38 15.76 2.88
CA LEU A 155 -22.16 14.59 2.50
C LEU A 155 -22.97 14.02 3.66
N LYS A 156 -22.41 13.93 4.87
CA LYS A 156 -23.19 13.49 6.05
C LYS A 156 -24.36 14.43 6.34
N GLU A 157 -24.12 15.75 6.27
CA GLU A 157 -25.17 16.76 6.43
C GLU A 157 -26.25 16.64 5.33
N LEU A 158 -25.84 16.39 4.09
CA LEU A 158 -26.74 16.13 2.97
C LEU A 158 -27.61 14.89 3.23
N LEU A 159 -27.01 13.78 3.69
CA LEU A 159 -27.74 12.54 3.95
C LEU A 159 -28.82 12.74 5.02
N ILE A 160 -28.50 13.49 6.08
CA ILE A 160 -29.44 13.81 7.16
C ILE A 160 -30.58 14.71 6.65
N ASN A 161 -30.27 15.74 5.84
CA ASN A 161 -31.20 16.83 5.54
C ASN A 161 -31.95 16.74 4.21
N GLY A 162 -31.48 15.93 3.25
CA GLY A 162 -32.02 15.84 1.88
C GLY A 162 -31.41 16.86 0.93
#